data_AF-A0A2N1RD54-F1
#
_entry.id   AF-A0A2N1RD54-F1
#
_cell.length_a   1.000
_cell.length_b   1.000
_cell.length_c   1.000
_cell.angle_alpha   90.00
_cell.angle_beta   90.00
_cell.angle_gamma   90.00
#
_symmetry.space_group_name_H-M   'P 1'
#
loop_
_entity.id
_entity.type
_entity.pdbx_description
1 polymer ?
#
loop_
_entity_poly.entity_id
_entity_poly.type
_entity_poly.pdbx_seq_one_letter_code
_entity_poly.pdbx_strand_id
1 'polypeptide(L)'
;PYAAETVYTATITLTPKTGFTATGVAANAFSVAGATTTNPVDSSVVTAVFPATGAAPDVAITIAAIPGVTAPVQGEAPNMENVNTDQYSGTVTWAPVASTYAPLTVYTATITLTAKTGFTLTGVSADFFSVTGATATNAINSGVVTAVFPATEKAPLTIVDLGTAADFAILAEALISTTGVTHITGDIGISPAATTFITGFGLVDATGYATSSLITGKAYAADMADPTPAKMTLAIADMHLAYTDAAGRTSPDHLNLGTGAIGGLELAPGLYKWDTAVVIGDNLTLNGGVDDVWIFQISGNLNLASSFAVQLTGGAVASNVFWQVSGIATLGTDSTMEGVILSSTKIVSETGSAVNGRMLAQTDVTLDATTVVAPII
;
A
#
# COMPACT_ATOMS: atom_id res chain seq x y z
N PRO A 1 12.59 60.08 5.17
CA PRO A 1 13.35 59.06 5.95
C PRO A 1 14.62 58.67 5.19
N TYR A 2 15.72 58.44 5.88
CA TYR A 2 16.93 57.87 5.27
C TYR A 2 16.67 56.39 4.92
N ALA A 3 16.99 55.99 3.68
CA ALA A 3 17.03 54.59 3.28
C ALA A 3 18.04 53.80 4.15
N ALA A 4 17.72 52.54 4.44
CA ALA A 4 18.56 51.60 5.17
C ALA A 4 19.85 51.28 4.39
N GLU A 5 20.89 50.83 5.11
CA GLU A 5 22.20 50.42 4.58
C GLU A 5 22.87 51.45 3.65
N THR A 6 22.46 52.71 3.74
CA THR A 6 22.89 53.74 2.81
C THR A 6 23.86 54.69 3.51
N VAL A 7 25.01 54.92 2.89
CA VAL A 7 25.98 55.94 3.31
C VAL A 7 25.48 57.31 2.86
N TYR A 8 25.41 58.26 3.79
CA TYR A 8 25.02 59.63 3.48
C TYR A 8 26.20 60.57 3.58
N THR A 9 26.38 61.41 2.57
CA THR A 9 27.41 62.46 2.55
C THR A 9 26.73 63.82 2.69
N ALA A 10 27.09 64.56 3.72
CA ALA A 10 26.67 65.94 3.92
C ALA A 10 27.80 66.90 3.52
N THR A 11 27.46 67.93 2.75
CA THR A 11 28.36 69.07 2.49
C THR A 11 27.93 70.24 3.35
N ILE A 12 28.82 70.70 4.22
CA ILE A 12 28.56 71.76 5.20
C ILE A 12 29.38 72.98 4.78
N THR A 13 28.70 74.10 4.50
CA THR A 13 29.38 75.36 4.18
C THR A 13 29.35 76.28 5.39
N LEU A 14 30.53 76.60 5.91
CA LEU A 14 30.72 77.52 7.03
C LEU A 14 30.81 78.95 6.51
N THR A 15 30.17 79.90 7.19
CA THR A 15 30.34 81.33 6.94
C THR A 15 31.12 81.94 8.11
N PRO A 16 32.37 82.38 7.90
CA PRO A 16 33.16 83.02 8.95
C PRO A 16 32.45 84.26 9.50
N LYS A 17 32.45 84.41 10.83
CA LYS A 17 31.94 85.63 11.48
C LYS A 17 32.95 86.77 11.31
N THR A 18 32.49 88.01 11.48
CA THR A 18 33.33 89.21 11.40
C THR A 18 34.58 89.07 12.26
N GLY A 19 35.76 89.28 11.64
CA GLY A 19 37.07 89.13 12.29
C GLY A 19 37.73 87.74 12.10
N PHE A 20 37.08 86.79 11.42
CA PHE A 20 37.61 85.46 11.14
C PHE A 20 37.64 85.17 9.64
N THR A 21 38.60 84.34 9.19
CA THR A 21 38.73 83.86 7.81
C THR A 21 38.90 82.34 7.77
N ALA A 22 38.58 81.72 6.65
CA ALA A 22 38.92 80.31 6.40
C ALA A 22 40.41 80.14 6.01
N THR A 23 41.11 81.21 5.62
CA THR A 23 42.54 81.20 5.32
C THR A 23 43.37 80.88 6.58
N GLY A 24 44.26 79.89 6.48
CA GLY A 24 45.04 79.34 7.59
C GLY A 24 44.41 78.09 8.24
N VAL A 25 43.20 77.68 7.82
CA VAL A 25 42.59 76.42 8.28
C VAL A 25 43.30 75.25 7.60
N ALA A 26 43.87 74.35 8.40
CA ALA A 26 44.51 73.13 7.90
C ALA A 26 43.50 72.16 7.28
N ALA A 27 43.98 71.25 6.43
CA ALA A 27 43.16 70.17 5.92
C ALA A 27 42.67 69.27 7.07
N ASN A 28 41.42 68.82 6.98
CA ASN A 28 40.76 67.96 7.99
C ASN A 28 40.76 68.53 9.41
N ALA A 29 40.71 69.85 9.55
CA ALA A 29 40.70 70.55 10.85
C ALA A 29 39.35 70.51 11.56
N PHE A 30 38.27 70.15 10.87
CA PHE A 30 36.92 70.07 11.44
C PHE A 30 36.52 68.63 11.77
N SER A 31 35.64 68.47 12.76
CA SER A 31 35.01 67.20 13.11
C SER A 31 33.49 67.32 13.15
N VAL A 32 32.81 66.28 12.70
CA VAL A 32 31.35 66.11 12.79
C VAL A 32 31.10 64.79 13.50
N ALA A 33 30.37 64.84 14.60
CA ALA A 33 30.12 63.66 15.42
C ALA A 33 29.41 62.57 14.60
N GLY A 34 29.91 61.34 14.69
CA GLY A 34 29.35 60.19 13.97
C GLY A 34 29.66 60.15 12.47
N ALA A 35 30.54 61.01 11.95
CA ALA A 35 30.95 60.99 10.55
C ALA A 35 32.47 60.99 10.40
N THR A 36 32.95 60.39 9.31
CA THR A 36 34.31 60.66 8.82
C THR A 36 34.29 62.00 8.09
N THR A 37 35.15 62.93 8.51
CA THR A 37 35.12 64.33 8.03
C THR A 37 36.37 64.69 7.26
N THR A 38 36.18 65.47 6.20
CA THR A 38 37.29 66.04 5.41
C THR A 38 37.01 67.49 5.05
N ASN A 39 38.07 68.29 4.97
CA ASN A 39 38.03 69.63 4.38
C ASN A 39 39.38 69.93 3.71
N PRO A 40 39.41 70.63 2.56
CA PRO A 40 40.64 71.15 1.99
C PRO A 40 41.27 72.25 2.87
N VAL A 41 42.55 72.56 2.64
CA VAL A 41 43.20 73.74 3.21
C VAL A 41 42.46 75.02 2.78
N ASP A 42 42.44 76.02 3.66
CA ASP A 42 41.84 77.33 3.42
C ASP A 42 40.34 77.32 3.01
N SER A 43 39.64 76.20 3.23
CA SER A 43 38.26 76.00 2.81
C SER A 43 37.27 76.18 3.95
N SER A 44 36.14 76.82 3.66
CA SER A 44 34.99 76.84 4.55
C SER A 44 33.99 75.70 4.29
N VAL A 45 34.32 74.77 3.40
CA VAL A 45 33.48 73.63 3.04
C VAL A 45 34.01 72.36 3.70
N VAL A 46 33.15 71.71 4.49
CA VAL A 46 33.42 70.44 5.18
C VAL A 46 32.54 69.35 4.58
N THR A 47 33.15 68.22 4.25
CA THR A 47 32.44 67.01 3.82
C THR A 47 32.37 66.03 4.98
N ALA A 48 31.16 65.62 5.38
CA ALA A 48 30.93 64.64 6.44
C ALA A 48 30.27 63.40 5.85
N VAL A 49 30.97 62.26 5.88
CA VAL A 49 30.48 60.95 5.44
C VAL A 49 30.04 60.16 6.65
N PHE A 50 28.73 59.94 6.78
CA PHE A 50 28.14 59.14 7.86
C PHE A 50 28.22 57.65 7.49
N PRO A 51 28.44 56.75 8.47
CA PRO A 51 28.39 55.31 8.22
C PRO A 51 27.00 54.91 7.72
N ALA A 52 26.91 53.74 7.09
CA ALA A 52 25.64 53.21 6.60
C ALA A 52 24.59 53.17 7.72
N THR A 53 23.37 53.60 7.40
CA THR A 53 22.20 53.41 8.26
C THR A 53 22.01 51.92 8.57
N GLY A 54 21.38 51.60 9.72
CA GLY A 54 21.10 50.21 10.09
C GLY A 54 20.28 49.47 9.03
N ALA A 55 20.33 48.14 9.06
CA ALA A 55 19.54 47.28 8.18
C ALA A 55 18.04 47.61 8.31
N ALA A 56 17.29 47.44 7.21
CA ALA A 56 15.84 47.54 7.25
C ALA A 56 15.29 46.45 8.20
N PRO A 57 14.22 46.73 8.96
CA PRO A 57 13.59 45.71 9.78
C PRO A 57 13.05 44.59 8.89
N ASP A 58 13.23 43.34 9.33
CA ASP A 58 12.66 42.18 8.64
C ASP A 58 11.13 42.26 8.60
N VAL A 59 10.55 41.78 7.51
CA VAL A 59 9.10 41.75 7.29
C VAL A 59 8.55 40.39 7.69
N ALA A 60 7.39 40.36 8.35
CA ALA A 60 6.73 39.10 8.68
C ALA A 60 6.42 38.29 7.40
N ILE A 61 6.60 36.97 7.45
CA ILE A 61 6.24 36.07 6.35
C ILE A 61 4.73 36.21 6.02
N THR A 62 4.43 36.32 4.73
CA THR A 62 3.07 36.46 4.19
C THR A 62 2.68 35.36 3.20
N ILE A 63 3.62 34.51 2.77
CA ILE A 63 3.32 33.34 1.93
C ILE A 63 2.84 32.19 2.82
N ALA A 64 1.52 31.95 2.84
CA ALA A 64 0.92 30.86 3.60
C ALA A 64 1.17 29.47 3.00
N ALA A 65 1.16 29.35 1.68
CA ALA A 65 1.24 28.06 1.00
C ALA A 65 2.67 27.48 1.06
N ILE A 66 2.81 26.27 1.57
CA ILE A 66 4.07 25.52 1.60
C ILE A 66 4.10 24.57 0.38
N PRO A 67 4.89 24.89 -0.67
CA PRO A 67 5.02 24.03 -1.83
C PRO A 67 5.95 22.84 -1.55
N GLY A 68 5.87 21.81 -2.40
CA GLY A 68 6.80 20.68 -2.39
C GLY A 68 6.48 19.60 -1.35
N VAL A 69 5.46 19.76 -0.52
CA VAL A 69 4.97 18.69 0.38
C VAL A 69 3.69 18.09 -0.21
N THR A 70 3.79 16.86 -0.68
CA THR A 70 2.69 16.13 -1.34
C THR A 70 2.05 15.11 -0.41
N ALA A 71 0.81 14.73 -0.71
CA ALA A 71 0.12 13.69 0.04
C ALA A 71 0.87 12.35 -0.07
N PRO A 72 1.01 11.61 1.03
CA PRO A 72 1.52 10.24 1.05
C PRO A 72 0.74 9.33 0.09
N VAL A 73 1.46 8.67 -0.82
CA VAL A 73 0.90 7.66 -1.72
C VAL A 73 1.44 6.31 -1.31
N GLN A 74 0.56 5.33 -1.14
CA GLN A 74 0.95 4.00 -0.70
C GLN A 74 2.01 3.39 -1.62
N GLY A 75 3.07 2.81 -1.03
CA GLY A 75 4.17 2.19 -1.76
C GLY A 75 5.24 3.17 -2.26
N GLU A 76 4.93 4.46 -2.32
CA GLU A 76 5.89 5.50 -2.70
C GLU A 76 6.79 5.89 -1.53
N ALA A 77 8.01 6.33 -1.85
CA ALA A 77 8.95 6.83 -0.85
C ALA A 77 8.50 8.21 -0.31
N PRO A 78 8.78 8.53 0.96
CA PRO A 78 8.46 9.85 1.49
C PRO A 78 9.13 10.97 0.70
N ASN A 79 8.36 12.01 0.45
CA ASN A 79 8.88 13.21 -0.18
C ASN A 79 9.84 13.92 0.79
N MET A 80 11.10 14.03 0.37
CA MET A 80 12.18 14.69 1.10
C MET A 80 12.67 15.96 0.38
N GLU A 81 11.89 16.49 -0.57
CA GLU A 81 12.21 17.74 -1.25
C GLU A 81 12.27 18.91 -0.25
N ASN A 82 13.23 19.80 -0.48
CA ASN A 82 13.37 21.00 0.33
C ASN A 82 12.25 21.98 -0.01
N VAL A 83 11.55 22.44 1.02
CA VAL A 83 10.60 23.55 0.89
C VAL A 83 11.39 24.81 0.54
N ASN A 84 10.96 25.54 -0.49
CA ASN A 84 11.63 26.75 -0.92
C ASN A 84 10.64 27.76 -1.53
N THR A 85 10.63 28.97 -0.98
CA THR A 85 9.85 30.12 -1.48
C THR A 85 10.74 31.37 -1.47
N ASP A 86 10.23 32.53 -1.88
CA ASP A 86 10.99 33.79 -1.77
C ASP A 86 11.23 34.23 -0.31
N GLN A 87 10.39 33.79 0.62
CA GLN A 87 10.40 34.28 2.01
C GLN A 87 11.00 33.30 3.01
N TYR A 88 10.98 32.00 2.71
CA TYR A 88 11.50 30.97 3.59
C TYR A 88 12.00 29.75 2.82
N SER A 89 12.79 28.95 3.51
CA SER A 89 13.16 27.59 3.12
C SER A 89 12.82 26.63 4.25
N GLY A 90 12.79 25.34 4.03
CA GLY A 90 12.54 24.40 5.11
C GLY A 90 12.83 22.96 4.78
N THR A 91 12.84 22.16 5.83
CA THR A 91 13.06 20.72 5.77
C THR A 91 11.82 19.98 6.28
N VAL A 92 11.56 18.80 5.73
CA VAL A 92 10.43 17.96 6.10
C VAL A 92 10.93 16.71 6.80
N THR A 93 10.27 16.33 7.90
CA THR A 93 10.43 15.01 8.51
C THR A 93 9.07 14.35 8.65
N TRP A 94 9.02 13.02 8.47
CA TRP A 94 7.78 12.26 8.44
C TRP A 94 7.66 11.34 9.65
N ALA A 95 6.44 11.24 10.18
CA ALA A 95 6.06 10.27 11.20
C ALA A 95 4.77 9.53 10.76
N PRO A 96 4.70 8.20 10.87
CA PRO A 96 5.79 7.29 11.23
C PRO A 96 6.94 7.32 10.21
N VAL A 97 8.15 6.99 10.65
CA VAL A 97 9.31 6.88 9.75
C VAL A 97 9.14 5.63 8.90
N ALA A 98 9.23 5.78 7.57
CA ALA A 98 9.08 4.67 6.64
C ALA A 98 9.98 4.88 5.41
N SER A 99 10.45 3.79 4.80
CA SER A 99 11.12 3.84 3.49
C SER A 99 10.14 4.00 2.34
N THR A 100 8.90 3.52 2.55
CA THR A 100 7.75 3.65 1.65
C THR A 100 6.49 3.79 2.50
N TYR A 101 5.50 4.55 2.05
CA TYR A 101 4.27 4.72 2.82
C TYR A 101 3.46 3.41 2.90
N ALA A 102 3.13 2.99 4.11
CA ALA A 102 2.31 1.81 4.40
C ALA A 102 0.83 2.11 4.13
N PRO A 103 0.03 1.11 3.70
CA PRO A 103 -1.40 1.29 3.45
C PRO A 103 -2.17 1.66 4.71
N LEU A 104 -3.34 2.29 4.54
CA LEU A 104 -4.27 2.68 5.62
C LEU A 104 -3.60 3.43 6.79
N THR A 105 -2.49 4.12 6.54
CA THR A 105 -1.68 4.74 7.59
C THR A 105 -1.77 6.25 7.48
N VAL A 106 -2.07 6.91 8.61
CA VAL A 106 -2.00 8.37 8.74
C VAL A 106 -0.54 8.77 8.91
N TYR A 107 -0.09 9.69 8.06
CA TYR A 107 1.25 10.26 8.13
C TYR A 107 1.20 11.74 8.46
N THR A 108 2.14 12.15 9.30
CA THR A 108 2.34 13.55 9.73
C THR A 108 3.67 14.05 9.21
N ALA A 109 3.66 15.15 8.48
CA ALA A 109 4.85 15.89 8.10
C ALA A 109 5.10 17.00 9.13
N THR A 110 6.28 16.97 9.76
CA THR A 110 6.82 18.09 10.55
C THR A 110 7.73 18.91 9.65
N ILE A 111 7.31 20.13 9.33
CA ILE A 111 8.02 21.03 8.43
C ILE A 111 8.69 22.11 9.28
N THR A 112 10.01 22.21 9.20
CA THR A 112 10.78 23.26 9.91
C THR A 112 11.19 24.33 8.92
N LEU A 113 10.57 25.50 9.02
CA LEU A 113 10.81 26.67 8.18
C LEU A 113 11.89 27.57 8.78
N THR A 114 12.77 28.07 7.91
CA THR A 114 13.80 29.07 8.16
C THR A 114 13.51 30.28 7.28
N ALA A 115 13.29 31.44 7.90
CA ALA A 115 13.08 32.69 7.19
C ALA A 115 14.33 33.10 6.40
N LYS A 116 14.14 33.59 5.18
CA LYS A 116 15.21 34.14 4.35
C LYS A 116 15.52 35.58 4.74
N THR A 117 16.65 36.11 4.28
CA THR A 117 17.08 37.48 4.54
C THR A 117 15.99 38.49 4.22
N GLY A 118 15.71 39.41 5.15
CA GLY A 118 14.63 40.40 5.03
C GLY A 118 13.27 39.91 5.54
N PHE A 119 13.17 38.66 6.00
CA PHE A 119 11.92 38.07 6.51
C PHE A 119 12.06 37.52 7.93
N THR A 120 10.95 37.50 8.67
CA THR A 120 10.88 36.96 10.03
C THR A 120 9.61 36.14 10.25
N LEU A 121 9.71 35.16 11.14
CA LEU A 121 8.55 34.42 11.66
C LEU A 121 7.78 35.23 12.70
N THR A 122 8.37 36.29 13.26
CA THR A 122 7.68 37.17 14.22
C THR A 122 6.56 37.92 13.51
N GLY A 123 5.34 37.84 14.04
CA GLY A 123 4.13 38.38 13.43
C GLY A 123 3.30 37.36 12.65
N VAL A 124 3.79 36.13 12.47
CA VAL A 124 3.01 35.04 11.86
C VAL A 124 1.99 34.52 12.88
N SER A 125 0.71 34.49 12.49
CA SER A 125 -0.38 34.00 13.34
C SER A 125 -0.36 32.48 13.51
N ALA A 126 -1.12 31.96 14.48
CA ALA A 126 -1.41 30.53 14.54
C ALA A 126 -2.15 30.07 13.28
N ASP A 127 -1.91 28.82 12.89
CA ASP A 127 -2.57 28.13 11.76
C ASP A 127 -2.57 28.95 10.45
N PHE A 128 -1.49 29.69 10.24
CA PHE A 128 -1.29 30.55 9.08
C PHE A 128 -0.92 29.77 7.82
N PHE A 129 -0.10 28.73 7.96
CA PHE A 129 0.44 27.99 6.83
C PHE A 129 -0.54 26.93 6.30
N SER A 130 -0.46 26.64 5.00
CA SER A 130 -1.27 25.63 4.34
C SER A 130 -0.41 24.63 3.55
N VAL A 131 -0.82 23.37 3.59
CA VAL A 131 -0.22 22.25 2.83
C VAL A 131 -1.35 21.53 2.11
N THR A 132 -1.24 21.38 0.79
CA THR A 132 -2.29 20.74 -0.02
C THR A 132 -2.52 19.30 0.42
N GLY A 133 -3.78 18.94 0.70
CA GLY A 133 -4.17 17.58 1.08
C GLY A 133 -3.93 17.23 2.57
N ALA A 134 -3.50 18.20 3.39
CA ALA A 134 -3.31 18.00 4.83
C ALA A 134 -4.07 19.03 5.66
N THR A 135 -4.33 18.67 6.91
CA THR A 135 -4.65 19.64 7.97
C THR A 135 -3.34 20.17 8.54
N ALA A 136 -3.00 21.42 8.22
CA ALA A 136 -1.79 22.09 8.68
C ALA A 136 -2.05 22.96 9.92
N THR A 137 -1.13 22.94 10.87
CA THR A 137 -1.19 23.74 12.09
C THR A 137 0.18 24.32 12.42
N ASN A 138 0.22 25.50 13.02
CA ASN A 138 1.44 26.12 13.54
C ASN A 138 1.14 27.03 14.73
N ALA A 139 2.08 27.14 15.67
CA ALA A 139 1.98 28.11 16.75
C ALA A 139 2.31 29.54 16.26
N ILE A 140 1.85 30.55 17.01
CA ILE A 140 2.20 31.96 16.78
C ILE A 140 3.73 32.10 16.77
N ASN A 141 4.26 32.85 15.79
CA ASN A 141 5.68 33.10 15.59
C ASN A 141 6.56 31.85 15.40
N SER A 142 5.97 30.69 15.10
CA SER A 142 6.70 29.42 14.91
C SER A 142 6.96 29.14 13.44
N GLY A 143 8.17 28.66 13.13
CA GLY A 143 8.52 28.07 11.84
C GLY A 143 8.24 26.57 11.76
N VAL A 144 7.77 25.96 12.85
CA VAL A 144 7.42 24.54 12.88
C VAL A 144 5.94 24.40 12.52
N VAL A 145 5.67 23.70 11.42
CA VAL A 145 4.34 23.40 10.90
C VAL A 145 4.10 21.90 10.96
N THR A 146 2.97 21.50 11.52
CA THR A 146 2.53 20.10 11.57
C THR A 146 1.43 19.91 10.54
N ALA A 147 1.67 19.10 9.52
CA ALA A 147 0.71 18.76 8.48
C ALA A 147 0.30 17.29 8.60
N VAL A 148 -0.96 17.04 8.96
CA VAL A 148 -1.53 15.70 9.13
C VAL A 148 -2.32 15.34 7.87
N PHE A 149 -1.91 14.28 7.18
CA PHE A 149 -2.59 13.78 5.99
C PHE A 149 -3.63 12.71 6.36
N PRO A 150 -4.70 12.54 5.57
CA PRO A 150 -5.57 11.37 5.66
C PRO A 150 -4.77 10.06 5.54
N ALA A 151 -5.39 8.96 5.97
CA ALA A 151 -4.81 7.64 5.78
C ALA A 151 -4.59 7.37 4.29
N THR A 152 -3.44 6.78 3.94
CA THR A 152 -3.18 6.31 2.58
C THR A 152 -4.18 5.25 2.14
N GLU A 153 -4.28 5.04 0.83
CA GLU A 153 -5.10 3.97 0.26
C GLU A 153 -4.65 2.57 0.73
N LYS A 154 -5.56 1.60 0.57
CA LYS A 154 -5.29 0.19 0.85
C LYS A 154 -4.47 -0.42 -0.28
N ALA A 155 -3.54 -1.31 0.06
CA ALA A 155 -2.83 -2.08 -0.94
C ALA A 155 -3.77 -2.92 -1.80
N PRO A 156 -3.54 -2.97 -3.13
CA PRO A 156 -4.28 -3.89 -3.97
C PRO A 156 -4.05 -5.32 -3.49
N LEU A 157 -5.10 -6.12 -3.49
CA LEU A 157 -5.00 -7.51 -3.10
C LEU A 157 -4.27 -8.29 -4.18
N THR A 158 -3.20 -8.99 -3.80
CA THR A 158 -2.44 -9.83 -4.72
C THR A 158 -2.97 -11.27 -4.71
N ILE A 159 -2.79 -11.97 -5.83
CA ILE A 159 -3.10 -13.40 -5.97
C ILE A 159 -2.38 -14.24 -4.90
N VAL A 160 -2.93 -15.41 -4.55
CA VAL A 160 -2.24 -16.40 -3.70
C VAL A 160 -1.33 -17.24 -4.59
N ASP A 161 -0.03 -17.29 -4.27
CA ASP A 161 0.92 -18.12 -5.01
C ASP A 161 0.73 -19.59 -4.63
N LEU A 162 0.36 -20.41 -5.61
CA LEU A 162 0.15 -21.84 -5.42
C LEU A 162 1.42 -22.66 -5.62
N GLY A 163 2.52 -22.05 -6.10
CA GLY A 163 3.72 -22.77 -6.50
C GLY A 163 3.41 -23.96 -7.41
N THR A 164 4.03 -25.10 -7.13
CA THR A 164 3.79 -26.35 -7.88
C THR A 164 2.46 -27.03 -7.57
N ALA A 165 1.72 -26.60 -6.54
CA ALA A 165 0.34 -27.06 -6.34
C ALA A 165 -0.58 -26.59 -7.47
N ALA A 166 -0.21 -25.53 -8.21
CA ALA A 166 -0.96 -25.03 -9.35
C ALA A 166 -1.10 -26.06 -10.48
N ASP A 167 -0.16 -27.01 -10.60
CA ASP A 167 -0.16 -28.05 -11.63
C ASP A 167 -1.32 -29.06 -11.48
N PHE A 168 -1.98 -29.07 -10.32
CA PHE A 168 -2.98 -30.08 -9.98
C PHE A 168 -4.40 -29.48 -9.95
N ALA A 169 -5.34 -30.20 -10.56
CA ALA A 169 -6.78 -29.97 -10.37
C ALA A 169 -7.21 -30.42 -8.97
N ILE A 170 -6.65 -31.53 -8.49
CA ILE A 170 -6.93 -32.09 -7.17
C ILE A 170 -5.62 -32.48 -6.50
N LEU A 171 -5.39 -31.99 -5.28
CA LEU A 171 -4.24 -32.35 -4.46
C LEU A 171 -4.69 -32.67 -3.04
N ALA A 172 -4.28 -33.82 -2.51
CA ALA A 172 -4.67 -34.27 -1.17
C ALA A 172 -3.54 -34.97 -0.42
N GLU A 173 -3.68 -35.15 0.90
CA GLU A 173 -2.66 -35.84 1.71
C GLU A 173 -3.00 -37.29 2.07
N ALA A 174 -4.29 -37.59 2.27
CA ALA A 174 -4.74 -38.82 2.90
C ALA A 174 -5.71 -39.65 2.05
N LEU A 175 -6.59 -39.02 1.26
CA LEU A 175 -7.51 -39.74 0.38
C LEU A 175 -7.93 -38.91 -0.82
N ILE A 176 -8.00 -39.54 -2.00
CA ILE A 176 -8.82 -39.04 -3.11
C ILE A 176 -9.76 -40.17 -3.52
N SER A 177 -11.07 -39.98 -3.34
CA SER A 177 -12.06 -41.00 -3.70
C SER A 177 -13.08 -40.46 -4.67
N THR A 178 -13.60 -41.36 -5.51
CA THR A 178 -14.74 -41.06 -6.37
C THR A 178 -15.74 -42.21 -6.40
N THR A 179 -17.01 -41.87 -6.51
CA THR A 179 -18.07 -42.76 -6.97
C THR A 179 -18.83 -42.09 -8.12
N GLY A 180 -19.63 -42.84 -8.87
CA GLY A 180 -20.36 -42.30 -10.03
C GLY A 180 -19.47 -41.93 -11.22
N VAL A 181 -20.01 -41.12 -12.14
CA VAL A 181 -19.34 -40.72 -13.39
C VAL A 181 -18.66 -39.36 -13.20
N THR A 182 -17.44 -39.39 -12.65
CA THR A 182 -16.61 -38.19 -12.45
C THR A 182 -15.84 -37.81 -13.71
N HIS A 183 -15.61 -36.52 -13.91
CA HIS A 183 -14.78 -36.01 -15.01
C HIS A 183 -13.81 -34.94 -14.51
N ILE A 184 -12.51 -35.19 -14.62
CA ILE A 184 -11.46 -34.27 -14.18
C ILE A 184 -10.65 -33.82 -15.39
N THR A 185 -10.45 -32.52 -15.53
CA THR A 185 -9.49 -31.92 -16.46
C THR A 185 -8.35 -31.29 -15.67
N GLY A 186 -7.17 -31.90 -15.77
CA GLY A 186 -5.97 -31.57 -14.99
C GLY A 186 -5.43 -32.78 -14.21
N ASP A 187 -4.22 -32.63 -13.68
CA ASP A 187 -3.54 -33.67 -12.93
C ASP A 187 -4.14 -33.82 -11.52
N ILE A 188 -4.12 -35.03 -10.96
CA ILE A 188 -4.44 -35.28 -9.55
C ILE A 188 -3.23 -35.83 -8.80
N GLY A 189 -3.11 -35.50 -7.52
CA GLY A 189 -1.94 -35.88 -6.73
C GLY A 189 -2.29 -36.20 -5.29
N ILE A 190 -1.67 -37.25 -4.74
CA ILE A 190 -1.76 -37.57 -3.31
C ILE A 190 -0.38 -37.78 -2.68
N SER A 191 -0.11 -37.16 -1.53
CA SER A 191 1.12 -37.40 -0.77
C SER A 191 0.98 -36.85 0.65
N PRO A 192 1.44 -37.54 1.71
CA PRO A 192 2.34 -38.69 1.68
C PRO A 192 1.65 -40.04 1.47
N ALA A 193 0.31 -40.08 1.34
CA ALA A 193 -0.37 -41.34 1.08
C ALA A 193 0.02 -41.97 -0.27
N ALA A 194 -0.08 -43.30 -0.29
CA ALA A 194 0.22 -44.13 -1.46
C ALA A 194 -0.93 -44.12 -2.49
N THR A 195 -0.65 -44.61 -3.69
CA THR A 195 -1.60 -44.75 -4.82
C THR A 195 -2.85 -45.52 -4.41
N THR A 196 -2.77 -46.44 -3.44
CA THR A 196 -3.92 -47.20 -2.92
C THR A 196 -5.01 -46.34 -2.28
N PHE A 197 -4.69 -45.10 -1.90
CA PHE A 197 -5.65 -44.13 -1.38
C PHE A 197 -6.27 -43.25 -2.47
N ILE A 198 -5.96 -43.51 -3.75
CA ILE A 198 -6.73 -43.01 -4.89
C ILE A 198 -7.74 -44.09 -5.27
N THR A 199 -8.98 -43.94 -4.82
CA THR A 199 -10.00 -45.00 -4.88
C THR A 199 -11.16 -44.67 -5.82
N GLY A 200 -11.71 -45.68 -6.51
CA GLY A 200 -12.84 -45.51 -7.43
C GLY A 200 -12.48 -45.04 -8.85
N PHE A 201 -11.22 -44.66 -9.10
CA PHE A 201 -10.78 -44.14 -10.41
C PHE A 201 -10.45 -45.22 -11.45
N GLY A 202 -10.38 -46.49 -11.07
CA GLY A 202 -9.95 -47.55 -12.00
C GLY A 202 -8.57 -47.27 -12.59
N LEU A 203 -7.62 -46.87 -11.75
CA LEU A 203 -6.29 -46.46 -12.19
C LEU A 203 -5.57 -47.56 -12.96
N VAL A 204 -4.92 -47.17 -14.06
CA VAL A 204 -4.00 -47.99 -14.84
C VAL A 204 -2.59 -47.44 -14.65
N ASP A 205 -1.71 -48.27 -14.11
CA ASP A 205 -0.32 -47.91 -13.80
C ASP A 205 0.48 -47.58 -15.06
N ALA A 206 1.38 -46.61 -14.93
CA ALA A 206 2.34 -46.19 -15.94
C ALA A 206 3.67 -45.77 -15.28
N THR A 207 4.69 -45.48 -16.07
CA THR A 207 6.02 -45.16 -15.50
C THR A 207 6.01 -43.78 -14.84
N GLY A 208 5.95 -43.77 -13.51
CA GLY A 208 5.99 -42.56 -12.67
C GLY A 208 4.64 -41.85 -12.51
N TYR A 209 3.55 -42.39 -13.03
CA TYR A 209 2.19 -41.85 -12.88
C TYR A 209 1.17 -42.96 -13.17
N ALA A 210 -0.11 -42.70 -12.91
CA ALA A 210 -1.21 -43.55 -13.35
C ALA A 210 -2.19 -42.76 -14.24
N THR A 211 -3.03 -43.49 -14.97
CA THR A 211 -4.06 -42.93 -15.85
C THR A 211 -5.45 -43.45 -15.48
N SER A 212 -6.49 -42.74 -15.88
CA SER A 212 -7.90 -43.15 -15.70
C SER A 212 -8.73 -42.58 -16.84
N SER A 213 -9.80 -43.27 -17.23
CA SER A 213 -10.80 -42.72 -18.15
C SER A 213 -11.58 -41.53 -17.56
N LEU A 214 -11.53 -41.32 -16.24
CA LEU A 214 -12.18 -40.21 -15.55
C LEU A 214 -11.28 -38.96 -15.47
N ILE A 215 -10.02 -39.06 -15.89
CA ILE A 215 -9.00 -38.02 -15.74
C ILE A 215 -8.42 -37.67 -17.12
N THR A 216 -8.73 -36.48 -17.61
CA THR A 216 -8.00 -35.81 -18.69
C THR A 216 -6.74 -35.18 -18.10
N GLY A 217 -5.75 -36.02 -17.83
CA GLY A 217 -4.54 -35.69 -17.05
C GLY A 217 -3.88 -36.95 -16.51
N LYS A 218 -3.05 -36.79 -15.48
CA LYS A 218 -2.32 -37.89 -14.82
C LYS A 218 -2.62 -37.93 -13.33
N ALA A 219 -2.59 -39.12 -12.75
CA ALA A 219 -2.62 -39.33 -11.31
C ALA A 219 -1.20 -39.59 -10.78
N TYR A 220 -0.82 -38.91 -9.70
CA TYR A 220 0.48 -39.06 -9.05
C TYR A 220 0.31 -39.41 -7.58
N ALA A 221 1.22 -40.22 -7.04
CA ALA A 221 1.22 -40.59 -5.64
C ALA A 221 2.64 -40.77 -5.08
N ALA A 222 2.76 -40.77 -3.76
CA ALA A 222 4.05 -40.81 -3.06
C ALA A 222 4.85 -42.12 -3.25
N ASP A 223 4.21 -43.23 -3.60
CA ASP A 223 4.83 -44.55 -3.78
C ASP A 223 5.19 -44.87 -5.24
N MET A 224 5.01 -43.91 -6.16
CA MET A 224 5.36 -44.07 -7.57
C MET A 224 6.87 -43.90 -7.81
N ALA A 225 7.33 -44.35 -8.98
CA ALA A 225 8.73 -44.24 -9.37
C ALA A 225 9.21 -42.77 -9.49
N ASP A 226 10.51 -42.56 -9.28
CA ASP A 226 11.15 -41.24 -9.44
C ASP A 226 10.90 -40.65 -10.84
N PRO A 227 10.70 -39.32 -10.96
CA PRO A 227 10.87 -38.28 -9.92
C PRO A 227 9.61 -37.94 -9.11
N THR A 228 8.57 -38.76 -9.18
CA THR A 228 7.23 -38.42 -8.67
C THR A 228 7.15 -38.14 -7.16
N PRO A 229 7.81 -38.90 -6.27
CA PRO A 229 7.75 -38.62 -4.83
C PRO A 229 8.28 -37.22 -4.48
N ALA A 230 9.34 -36.76 -5.16
CA ALA A 230 9.88 -35.42 -4.97
C ALA A 230 8.95 -34.33 -5.50
N LYS A 231 8.36 -34.52 -6.69
CA LYS A 231 7.32 -33.63 -7.24
C LYS A 231 6.16 -33.48 -6.26
N MET A 232 5.67 -34.61 -5.73
CA MET A 232 4.53 -34.61 -4.83
C MET A 232 4.83 -33.98 -3.48
N THR A 233 6.02 -34.20 -2.91
CA THR A 233 6.45 -33.54 -1.68
C THR A 233 6.47 -32.02 -1.83
N LEU A 234 6.98 -31.51 -2.96
CA LEU A 234 7.03 -30.07 -3.23
C LEU A 234 5.62 -29.49 -3.41
N ALA A 235 4.75 -30.16 -4.18
CA ALA A 235 3.37 -29.71 -4.40
C ALA A 235 2.58 -29.60 -3.09
N ILE A 236 2.74 -30.56 -2.17
CA ILE A 236 2.09 -30.51 -0.85
C ILE A 236 2.68 -29.36 -0.01
N ALA A 237 3.99 -29.16 -0.01
CA ALA A 237 4.61 -28.04 0.69
C ALA A 237 4.09 -26.68 0.17
N ASP A 238 3.98 -26.52 -1.15
CA ASP A 238 3.46 -25.30 -1.78
C ASP A 238 1.97 -25.10 -1.48
N MET A 239 1.17 -26.17 -1.41
CA MET A 239 -0.23 -26.09 -0.94
C MET A 239 -0.33 -25.57 0.50
N HIS A 240 0.55 -26.02 1.40
CA HIS A 240 0.62 -25.50 2.78
C HIS A 240 1.02 -24.03 2.84
N LEU A 241 1.98 -23.62 2.00
CA LEU A 241 2.38 -22.22 1.87
C LEU A 241 1.23 -21.36 1.36
N ALA A 242 0.53 -21.80 0.31
CA ALA A 242 -0.63 -21.11 -0.25
C ALA A 242 -1.77 -20.97 0.78
N TYR A 243 -2.06 -22.03 1.53
CA TYR A 243 -3.04 -21.98 2.62
C TYR A 243 -2.63 -20.96 3.69
N THR A 244 -1.36 -20.99 4.11
CA THR A 244 -0.85 -20.09 5.15
C THR A 244 -0.81 -18.64 4.69
N ASP A 245 -0.45 -18.38 3.43
CA ASP A 245 -0.50 -17.06 2.80
C ASP A 245 -1.93 -16.52 2.76
N ALA A 246 -2.88 -17.31 2.22
CA ALA A 246 -4.29 -16.92 2.16
C ALA A 246 -4.89 -16.67 3.56
N ALA A 247 -4.61 -17.54 4.54
CA ALA A 247 -5.07 -17.39 5.93
C ALA A 247 -4.38 -16.21 6.66
N GLY A 248 -3.16 -15.88 6.25
CA GLY A 248 -2.32 -14.84 6.86
C GLY A 248 -2.57 -13.42 6.34
N ARG A 249 -3.37 -13.26 5.28
CA ARG A 249 -3.73 -11.92 4.78
C ARG A 249 -4.41 -11.11 5.90
N THR A 250 -4.01 -9.84 6.05
CA THR A 250 -4.49 -8.94 7.11
C THR A 250 -5.31 -7.80 6.54
N SER A 251 -6.03 -7.08 7.42
CA SER A 251 -6.87 -5.94 7.05
C SER A 251 -7.98 -6.31 6.04
N PRO A 252 -8.92 -7.21 6.41
CA PRO A 252 -10.02 -7.59 5.53
C PRO A 252 -10.89 -6.38 5.17
N ASP A 253 -11.36 -6.34 3.92
CA ASP A 253 -12.36 -5.37 3.44
C ASP A 253 -13.71 -5.61 4.11
N HIS A 254 -14.00 -6.89 4.39
CA HIS A 254 -15.24 -7.31 5.02
C HIS A 254 -14.97 -8.31 6.14
N LEU A 255 -15.53 -8.03 7.32
CA LEU A 255 -15.45 -8.91 8.49
C LEU A 255 -16.84 -9.43 8.84
N ASN A 256 -16.98 -10.75 8.89
CA ASN A 256 -18.20 -11.48 9.26
C ASN A 256 -19.44 -11.08 8.44
N LEU A 257 -19.26 -10.82 7.14
CA LEU A 257 -20.33 -10.42 6.23
C LEU A 257 -21.48 -11.43 6.23
N GLY A 258 -22.72 -10.95 6.29
CA GLY A 258 -23.91 -11.80 6.32
C GLY A 258 -23.97 -12.77 7.51
N THR A 259 -23.14 -12.59 8.54
CA THR A 259 -22.96 -13.55 9.64
C THR A 259 -22.60 -14.97 9.15
N GLY A 260 -21.95 -15.05 7.99
CA GLY A 260 -21.60 -16.31 7.32
C GLY A 260 -22.60 -16.77 6.26
N ALA A 261 -23.83 -16.24 6.21
CA ALA A 261 -24.77 -16.52 5.13
C ALA A 261 -24.60 -15.50 4.00
N ILE A 262 -23.97 -15.91 2.90
CA ILE A 262 -23.60 -14.99 1.79
C ILE A 262 -24.32 -15.29 0.47
N GLY A 263 -25.15 -16.34 0.41
CA GLY A 263 -25.98 -16.60 -0.77
C GLY A 263 -26.89 -15.40 -1.09
N GLY A 264 -27.05 -15.10 -2.38
CA GLY A 264 -27.84 -13.99 -2.90
C GLY A 264 -27.11 -12.64 -2.92
N LEU A 265 -25.86 -12.59 -2.44
CA LEU A 265 -25.04 -11.38 -2.48
C LEU A 265 -24.28 -11.25 -3.81
N GLU A 266 -23.96 -10.01 -4.14
CA GLU A 266 -22.96 -9.64 -5.14
C GLU A 266 -21.74 -9.07 -4.41
N LEU A 267 -20.58 -9.70 -4.59
CA LEU A 267 -19.35 -9.37 -3.89
C LEU A 267 -18.34 -8.73 -4.85
N ALA A 268 -17.89 -7.53 -4.50
CA ALA A 268 -16.78 -6.85 -5.16
C ALA A 268 -15.44 -7.56 -4.84
N PRO A 269 -14.36 -7.26 -5.59
CA PRO A 269 -13.02 -7.78 -5.29
C PRO A 269 -12.59 -7.41 -3.87
N GLY A 270 -11.85 -8.30 -3.20
CA GLY A 270 -11.33 -7.99 -1.88
C GLY A 270 -11.05 -9.20 -0.98
N LEU A 271 -10.57 -8.86 0.22
CA LEU A 271 -10.28 -9.79 1.29
C LEU A 271 -11.49 -9.87 2.23
N TYR A 272 -12.06 -11.06 2.34
CA TYR A 272 -13.21 -11.34 3.18
C TYR A 272 -12.80 -12.29 4.30
N LYS A 273 -13.25 -12.01 5.53
CA LYS A 273 -12.92 -12.85 6.69
C LYS A 273 -14.17 -13.21 7.49
N TRP A 274 -14.26 -14.48 7.86
CA TRP A 274 -15.20 -15.00 8.84
C TRP A 274 -14.48 -15.76 9.95
N ASP A 275 -14.88 -15.48 11.19
CA ASP A 275 -14.47 -16.25 12.36
C ASP A 275 -15.36 -17.48 12.59
N THR A 276 -16.33 -17.69 11.70
CA THR A 276 -17.33 -18.76 11.74
C THR A 276 -17.36 -19.55 10.43
N ALA A 277 -18.28 -20.51 10.35
CA ALA A 277 -18.62 -21.15 9.09
C ALA A 277 -19.31 -20.16 8.12
N VAL A 278 -19.23 -20.49 6.83
CA VAL A 278 -19.89 -19.78 5.72
C VAL A 278 -20.84 -20.73 4.99
N VAL A 279 -22.01 -20.22 4.64
CA VAL A 279 -23.06 -20.93 3.89
C VAL A 279 -23.46 -20.09 2.68
N ILE A 280 -23.41 -20.72 1.50
CA ILE A 280 -23.91 -20.20 0.24
C ILE A 280 -25.22 -20.93 -0.05
N GLY A 281 -26.32 -20.40 0.49
CA GLY A 281 -27.68 -20.97 0.41
C GLY A 281 -28.53 -20.42 -0.74
N ASP A 282 -27.94 -19.61 -1.61
CA ASP A 282 -28.48 -19.08 -2.86
C ASP A 282 -27.28 -18.75 -3.77
N ASN A 283 -27.49 -18.44 -5.05
CA ASN A 283 -26.44 -18.04 -5.97
C ASN A 283 -25.62 -16.87 -5.40
N LEU A 284 -24.30 -16.98 -5.49
CA LEU A 284 -23.36 -15.94 -5.07
C LEU A 284 -22.72 -15.34 -6.31
N THR A 285 -22.77 -14.02 -6.47
CA THR A 285 -22.11 -13.36 -7.60
C THR A 285 -20.80 -12.72 -7.16
N LEU A 286 -19.71 -12.98 -7.87
CA LEU A 286 -18.45 -12.26 -7.77
C LEU A 286 -18.33 -11.35 -9.01
N ASN A 287 -18.27 -10.04 -8.78
CA ASN A 287 -18.29 -9.05 -9.86
C ASN A 287 -17.02 -8.18 -9.83
N GLY A 288 -16.20 -8.31 -10.87
CA GLY A 288 -14.97 -7.53 -11.05
C GLY A 288 -14.29 -7.87 -12.38
N GLY A 289 -13.15 -7.22 -12.65
CA GLY A 289 -12.35 -7.39 -13.86
C GLY A 289 -11.45 -8.63 -13.83
N VAL A 290 -10.68 -8.80 -14.91
CA VAL A 290 -9.80 -9.96 -15.13
C VAL A 290 -8.60 -10.01 -14.16
N ASP A 291 -8.17 -8.86 -13.66
CA ASP A 291 -7.04 -8.73 -12.73
C ASP A 291 -7.46 -8.66 -11.26
N ASP A 292 -8.77 -8.65 -11.00
CA ASP A 292 -9.32 -8.53 -9.66
C ASP A 292 -9.22 -9.85 -8.90
N VAL A 293 -9.05 -9.76 -7.57
CA VAL A 293 -8.77 -10.90 -6.68
C VAL A 293 -9.79 -10.98 -5.56
N TRP A 294 -10.21 -12.20 -5.25
CA TRP A 294 -11.03 -12.53 -4.09
C TRP A 294 -10.30 -13.53 -3.20
N ILE A 295 -10.19 -13.21 -1.92
CA ILE A 295 -9.69 -14.16 -0.91
C ILE A 295 -10.71 -14.24 0.21
N PHE A 296 -11.26 -15.44 0.40
CA PHE A 296 -12.22 -15.76 1.44
C PHE A 296 -11.52 -16.56 2.55
N GLN A 297 -11.34 -15.96 3.73
CA GLN A 297 -10.78 -16.59 4.93
C GLN A 297 -11.92 -17.10 5.82
N ILE A 298 -12.07 -18.41 5.92
CA ILE A 298 -13.19 -19.05 6.61
C ILE A 298 -12.64 -19.91 7.76
N SER A 299 -12.85 -19.44 8.99
CA SER A 299 -12.36 -20.16 10.19
C SER A 299 -13.17 -21.42 10.54
N GLY A 300 -14.36 -21.57 9.96
CA GLY A 300 -15.20 -22.76 10.07
C GLY A 300 -15.29 -23.57 8.77
N ASN A 301 -16.44 -24.21 8.57
CA ASN A 301 -16.75 -24.93 7.34
C ASN A 301 -17.24 -23.96 6.25
N LEU A 302 -17.03 -24.35 4.99
CA LEU A 302 -17.70 -23.76 3.83
C LEU A 302 -18.77 -24.75 3.36
N ASN A 303 -20.00 -24.29 3.20
CA ASN A 303 -21.09 -25.09 2.63
C ASN A 303 -21.73 -24.35 1.46
N LEU A 304 -21.54 -24.86 0.24
CA LEU A 304 -22.32 -24.48 -0.93
C LEU A 304 -23.51 -25.42 -1.03
N ALA A 305 -24.73 -24.89 -0.85
CA ALA A 305 -25.93 -25.72 -0.86
C ALA A 305 -26.25 -26.23 -2.28
N SER A 306 -27.08 -27.27 -2.35
CA SER A 306 -27.46 -27.94 -3.60
C SER A 306 -28.06 -26.98 -4.63
N SER A 307 -27.78 -27.24 -5.91
CA SER A 307 -28.30 -26.51 -7.08
C SER A 307 -27.91 -25.03 -7.18
N PHE A 308 -27.12 -24.49 -6.25
CA PHE A 308 -26.64 -23.10 -6.29
C PHE A 308 -25.23 -22.99 -6.87
N ALA A 309 -24.91 -21.81 -7.37
CA ALA A 309 -23.64 -21.53 -8.02
C ALA A 309 -22.95 -20.30 -7.44
N VAL A 310 -21.62 -20.35 -7.39
CA VAL A 310 -20.78 -19.15 -7.44
C VAL A 310 -20.69 -18.72 -8.90
N GLN A 311 -20.94 -17.45 -9.18
CA GLN A 311 -21.03 -16.91 -10.54
C GLN A 311 -19.99 -15.79 -10.71
N LEU A 312 -19.22 -15.85 -11.79
CA LEU A 312 -18.27 -14.81 -12.15
C LEU A 312 -18.87 -13.86 -13.18
N THR A 313 -18.75 -12.56 -12.93
CA THR A 313 -19.25 -11.48 -13.79
C THR A 313 -18.21 -10.37 -13.92
N GLY A 314 -18.39 -9.45 -14.87
CA GLY A 314 -17.50 -8.30 -15.06
C GLY A 314 -16.15 -8.60 -15.74
N GLY A 315 -15.83 -9.88 -15.96
CA GLY A 315 -14.53 -10.33 -16.48
C GLY A 315 -13.71 -11.11 -15.45
N ALA A 316 -14.22 -11.29 -14.23
CA ALA A 316 -13.60 -12.09 -13.19
C ALA A 316 -13.28 -13.52 -13.68
N VAL A 317 -12.15 -14.05 -13.21
CA VAL A 317 -11.62 -15.36 -13.59
C VAL A 317 -11.42 -16.23 -12.35
N ALA A 318 -11.74 -17.53 -12.47
CA ALA A 318 -11.65 -18.48 -11.35
C ALA A 318 -10.22 -18.60 -10.79
N SER A 319 -9.18 -18.38 -11.61
CA SER A 319 -7.79 -18.39 -11.16
C SER A 319 -7.47 -17.32 -10.11
N ASN A 320 -8.29 -16.27 -9.97
CA ASN A 320 -8.09 -15.18 -9.01
C ASN A 320 -9.02 -15.27 -7.79
N VAL A 321 -9.74 -16.38 -7.62
CA VAL A 321 -10.68 -16.59 -6.51
C VAL A 321 -10.13 -17.68 -5.59
N PHE A 322 -9.90 -17.36 -4.31
CA PHE A 322 -9.31 -18.28 -3.33
C PHE A 322 -10.22 -18.44 -2.12
N TRP A 323 -10.48 -19.69 -1.75
CA TRP A 323 -11.30 -20.10 -0.62
C TRP A 323 -10.42 -20.82 0.38
N GLN A 324 -9.91 -20.10 1.37
CA GLN A 324 -9.19 -20.69 2.50
C GLN A 324 -10.20 -21.13 3.56
N VAL A 325 -10.24 -22.43 3.83
CA VAL A 325 -11.23 -23.05 4.73
C VAL A 325 -10.52 -23.85 5.81
N SER A 326 -10.64 -23.41 7.07
CA SER A 326 -10.05 -24.13 8.22
C SER A 326 -10.82 -25.40 8.58
N GLY A 327 -12.08 -25.49 8.18
CA GLY A 327 -12.93 -26.67 8.32
C GLY A 327 -13.09 -27.44 7.01
N ILE A 328 -14.24 -28.10 6.90
CA ILE A 328 -14.63 -28.87 5.71
C ILE A 328 -15.22 -27.92 4.67
N ALA A 329 -14.84 -28.09 3.40
CA ALA A 329 -15.57 -27.51 2.28
C ALA A 329 -16.53 -28.54 1.71
N THR A 330 -17.84 -28.29 1.77
CA THR A 330 -18.88 -29.15 1.22
C THR A 330 -19.55 -28.46 0.04
N LEU A 331 -19.56 -29.13 -1.11
CA LEU A 331 -20.25 -28.73 -2.33
C LEU A 331 -21.46 -29.64 -2.49
N GLY A 332 -22.65 -29.06 -2.35
CA GLY A 332 -23.91 -29.78 -2.40
C GLY A 332 -24.21 -30.34 -3.79
N THR A 333 -25.18 -31.26 -3.83
CA THR A 333 -25.65 -31.88 -5.08
C THR A 333 -25.96 -30.85 -6.18
N ASP A 334 -25.48 -31.07 -7.40
CA ASP A 334 -25.67 -30.19 -8.57
C ASP A 334 -25.24 -28.72 -8.36
N SER A 335 -24.35 -28.44 -7.39
CA SER A 335 -23.82 -27.08 -7.18
C SER A 335 -22.65 -26.76 -8.13
N THR A 336 -22.35 -25.48 -8.33
CA THR A 336 -21.19 -25.04 -9.14
C THR A 336 -20.29 -24.09 -8.37
N MET A 337 -19.02 -24.45 -8.25
CA MET A 337 -18.01 -23.70 -7.52
C MET A 337 -17.01 -23.05 -8.49
N GLU A 338 -16.66 -21.80 -8.22
CA GLU A 338 -15.64 -21.04 -8.95
C GLU A 338 -14.47 -20.73 -8.01
N GLY A 339 -13.26 -21.13 -8.40
CA GLY A 339 -12.03 -20.78 -7.71
C GLY A 339 -11.24 -21.93 -7.07
N VAL A 340 -10.16 -21.58 -6.41
CA VAL A 340 -9.23 -22.49 -5.75
C VAL A 340 -9.66 -22.69 -4.30
N ILE A 341 -10.02 -23.92 -3.93
CA ILE A 341 -10.33 -24.29 -2.55
C ILE A 341 -9.06 -24.80 -1.87
N LEU A 342 -8.66 -24.14 -0.79
CA LEU A 342 -7.56 -24.50 0.12
C LEU A 342 -8.16 -24.91 1.47
N SER A 343 -8.39 -26.21 1.68
CA SER A 343 -8.94 -26.73 2.94
C SER A 343 -7.85 -27.33 3.82
N SER A 344 -7.81 -26.97 5.11
CA SER A 344 -6.92 -27.65 6.07
C SER A 344 -7.46 -29.00 6.55
N THR A 345 -8.66 -29.37 6.12
CA THR A 345 -9.21 -30.71 6.37
C THR A 345 -9.54 -31.36 5.03
N LYS A 346 -10.82 -31.59 4.75
CA LYS A 346 -11.29 -32.26 3.54
C LYS A 346 -12.23 -31.41 2.71
N ILE A 347 -12.29 -31.77 1.44
CA ILE A 347 -13.27 -31.26 0.49
C ILE A 347 -14.21 -32.40 0.10
N VAL A 348 -15.52 -32.15 0.23
CA VAL A 348 -16.57 -33.11 -0.10
C VAL A 348 -17.40 -32.54 -1.23
N SER A 349 -17.37 -33.18 -2.40
CA SER A 349 -18.33 -32.94 -3.47
C SER A 349 -19.41 -34.01 -3.43
N GLU A 350 -20.65 -33.57 -3.33
CA GLU A 350 -21.82 -34.43 -3.53
C GLU A 350 -22.14 -34.60 -5.03
N THR A 351 -23.15 -35.44 -5.30
CA THR A 351 -23.53 -35.91 -6.62
C THR A 351 -23.68 -34.76 -7.62
N GLY A 352 -22.96 -34.83 -8.75
CA GLY A 352 -23.18 -33.93 -9.88
C GLY A 352 -22.67 -32.50 -9.69
N SER A 353 -21.98 -32.20 -8.58
CA SER A 353 -21.39 -30.87 -8.41
C SER A 353 -20.27 -30.61 -9.43
N ALA A 354 -20.00 -29.33 -9.71
CA ALA A 354 -18.99 -28.89 -10.65
C ALA A 354 -18.03 -27.87 -10.00
N VAL A 355 -16.76 -27.93 -10.38
CA VAL A 355 -15.72 -26.99 -9.93
C VAL A 355 -14.94 -26.48 -11.14
N ASN A 356 -15.01 -25.17 -11.39
CA ASN A 356 -14.09 -24.46 -12.28
C ASN A 356 -13.00 -23.86 -11.39
N GLY A 357 -11.89 -24.57 -11.23
CA GLY A 357 -10.97 -24.27 -10.15
C GLY A 357 -10.08 -25.44 -9.74
N ARG A 358 -9.64 -25.43 -8.48
CA ARG A 358 -8.77 -26.46 -7.92
C ARG A 358 -9.29 -26.90 -6.55
N MET A 359 -9.10 -28.16 -6.21
CA MET A 359 -9.46 -28.75 -4.92
C MET A 359 -8.20 -29.19 -4.20
N LEU A 360 -7.69 -28.37 -3.28
CA LEU A 360 -6.45 -28.58 -2.55
C LEU A 360 -6.76 -28.80 -1.07
N ALA A 361 -6.58 -30.03 -0.58
CA ALA A 361 -6.99 -30.45 0.77
C ALA A 361 -5.84 -31.06 1.57
N GLN A 362 -5.66 -30.63 2.82
CA GLN A 362 -4.63 -31.20 3.71
C GLN A 362 -5.03 -32.57 4.30
N THR A 363 -6.22 -33.10 4.01
CA THR A 363 -6.59 -34.49 4.28
C THR A 363 -7.19 -35.17 3.06
N ASP A 364 -8.50 -35.03 2.84
CA ASP A 364 -9.24 -35.87 1.89
C ASP A 364 -9.94 -35.03 0.83
N VAL A 365 -10.08 -35.59 -0.36
CA VAL A 365 -11.03 -35.14 -1.38
C VAL A 365 -11.95 -36.29 -1.74
N THR A 366 -13.25 -36.13 -1.53
CA THR A 366 -14.26 -37.15 -1.85
C THR A 366 -15.23 -36.62 -2.91
N LEU A 367 -15.40 -37.37 -3.99
CA LEU A 367 -16.19 -36.99 -5.16
C LEU A 367 -17.35 -37.96 -5.39
N ASP A 368 -18.46 -37.43 -5.91
CA ASP A 368 -19.60 -38.20 -6.38
C ASP A 368 -20.10 -37.59 -7.69
N ALA A 369 -19.84 -38.29 -8.81
CA ALA A 369 -20.17 -37.82 -10.16
C ALA A 369 -19.76 -36.35 -10.42
N THR A 370 -18.62 -35.93 -9.89
CA THR A 370 -18.17 -34.54 -9.88
C THR A 370 -17.48 -34.17 -11.19
N THR A 371 -17.69 -32.95 -11.68
CA THR A 371 -16.87 -32.37 -12.75
C THR A 371 -15.86 -31.38 -12.17
N VAL A 372 -14.57 -31.52 -12.49
CA VAL A 372 -13.52 -30.60 -12.05
C VAL A 372 -12.71 -30.14 -13.26
N VAL A 373 -12.57 -28.83 -13.45
CA VAL A 373 -11.80 -28.23 -14.54
C VAL A 373 -10.79 -27.25 -13.97
N ALA A 374 -9.50 -27.61 -14.01
CA ALA A 374 -8.43 -26.70 -13.60
C ALA A 374 -8.31 -25.51 -14.56
N PRO A 375 -8.19 -24.27 -14.05
CA PRO A 375 -7.87 -23.11 -14.87
C PRO A 375 -6.52 -23.28 -15.56
N ILE A 376 -6.45 -22.90 -16.83
CA ILE A 376 -5.18 -22.74 -17.56
C ILE A 376 -4.43 -21.60 -16.88
N ILE A 377 -3.18 -21.87 -16.50
CA ILE A 377 -2.29 -20.92 -15.82
C ILE A 377 -1.50 -20.13 -16.86
#